data_AF-A0A970NR00-F1
#
_entry.id   AF-A0A970NR00-F1
#
_cell.length_a   1.000
_cell.length_b   1.000
_cell.length_c   1.000
_cell.angle_alpha   90.00
_cell.angle_beta   90.00
_cell.angle_gamma   90.00
#
_symmetry.space_group_name_H-M   'P 1'
#
loop_
_entity.id
_entity.type
_entity.pdbx_description
1 polymer ?
#
loop_
_entity_poly.entity_id
_entity_poly.type
_entity_poly.pdbx_seq_one_letter_code
_entity_poly.pdbx_strand_id
1 'polypeptide(L)'
;MIKKYWILGISLLMIWTLSGCSQAYDTDISLASGEYLGEQTVVLSNEEGGVTTRIYYTLDGSDPTKESMQYDPETPLKINFDAHLKAATIGSNKRGPIAEAEYKITPIKQVELTDEERVFLSILTGTYQSDTATVTIASDRTITINDGNKKHTTEFLLEVPEDSDNKKGTLTFSGLDGSSQEYHIDFDPPGDNAIDINGTSYTYLGY
;
A
#
# COMPACT_ATOMS: atom_id res chain seq x y z
N MET A 1 53.76 -3.96 46.03
CA MET A 1 52.50 -3.71 46.77
C MET A 1 51.34 -3.81 45.79
N ILE A 2 50.38 -4.67 46.13
CA ILE A 2 49.25 -5.12 45.32
C ILE A 2 47.99 -4.37 45.76
N LYS A 3 47.19 -3.86 44.82
CA LYS A 3 45.72 -3.67 44.90
C LYS A 3 45.22 -3.67 43.43
N LYS A 4 44.72 -4.77 42.83
CA LYS A 4 43.51 -5.57 43.08
C LYS A 4 42.23 -4.73 43.16
N TYR A 5 41.56 -4.56 42.02
CA TYR A 5 40.15 -4.19 41.95
C TYR A 5 39.35 -5.33 41.31
N TRP A 6 38.20 -5.57 41.93
CA TRP A 6 37.32 -6.71 41.77
C TRP A 6 36.51 -6.68 40.47
N ILE A 7 36.35 -7.87 39.89
CA ILE A 7 35.28 -8.19 38.94
C ILE A 7 34.01 -8.45 39.76
N LEU A 8 33.01 -7.59 39.61
CA LEU A 8 31.59 -7.84 39.89
C LEU A 8 30.89 -7.44 38.59
N GLY A 9 30.11 -8.26 37.92
CA GLY A 9 29.63 -9.60 38.17
C GLY A 9 28.67 -9.96 37.03
N ILE A 10 28.09 -11.15 37.15
CA ILE A 10 26.88 -11.59 36.43
C ILE A 10 27.14 -12.01 34.98
N SER A 11 27.54 -13.29 34.88
CA SER A 11 26.97 -14.26 33.96
C SER A 11 25.57 -13.86 33.48
N LEU A 12 25.48 -13.28 32.28
CA LEU A 12 24.28 -13.37 31.48
C LEU A 12 24.35 -14.72 30.77
N LEU A 13 23.78 -15.74 31.41
CA LEU A 13 23.31 -16.91 30.69
C LEU A 13 22.48 -16.37 29.52
N MET A 14 22.95 -16.60 28.30
CA MET A 14 22.09 -16.62 27.12
C MET A 14 21.04 -17.71 27.39
N ILE A 15 19.97 -17.31 28.07
CA ILE A 15 18.72 -18.02 28.03
C ILE A 15 18.31 -17.89 26.56
N TRP A 16 18.46 -18.98 25.81
CA TRP A 16 17.55 -19.21 24.70
C TRP A 16 16.18 -19.06 25.32
N THR A 17 15.53 -17.92 25.11
CA THR A 17 14.11 -17.84 25.41
C THR A 17 13.51 -18.85 24.47
N LEU A 18 13.18 -20.00 25.04
CA LEU A 18 12.25 -20.96 24.51
C LEU A 18 11.11 -20.10 23.96
N SER A 19 11.00 -20.02 22.63
CA SER A 19 9.85 -19.42 21.95
C SER A 19 8.64 -20.26 22.29
N GLY A 20 8.15 -20.08 23.52
CA GLY A 20 6.84 -20.47 23.97
C GLY A 20 5.86 -19.58 23.23
N CYS A 21 5.51 -20.05 22.04
CA CYS A 21 4.50 -19.56 21.12
C CYS A 21 3.29 -18.97 21.86
N SER A 22 3.17 -17.65 21.85
CA SER A 22 1.87 -17.01 21.77
C SER A 22 1.71 -16.59 20.31
N GLN A 23 1.00 -17.39 19.55
CA GLN A 23 0.57 -17.03 18.19
C GLN A 23 -0.18 -15.69 18.26
N ALA A 24 0.40 -14.62 17.72
CA ALA A 24 -0.19 -13.30 17.63
C ALA A 24 -1.34 -13.35 16.62
N TYR A 25 -2.56 -13.16 17.11
CA TYR A 25 -3.77 -13.12 16.28
C TYR A 25 -4.00 -11.72 15.69
N ASP A 26 -2.97 -10.89 15.66
CA ASP A 26 -3.07 -9.49 15.27
C ASP A 26 -3.36 -9.39 13.78
N THR A 27 -4.42 -8.68 13.44
CA THR A 27 -4.76 -8.38 12.05
C THR A 27 -4.00 -7.13 11.64
N ASP A 28 -3.23 -7.23 10.56
CA ASP A 28 -2.63 -6.09 9.89
C ASP A 28 -3.57 -5.58 8.80
N ILE A 29 -3.70 -4.25 8.71
CA ILE A 29 -4.45 -3.55 7.68
C ILE A 29 -3.43 -2.83 6.80
N SER A 30 -3.38 -3.16 5.51
CA SER A 30 -2.32 -2.67 4.62
C SER A 30 -2.35 -1.16 4.38
N LEU A 31 -3.48 -0.51 4.65
CA LEU A 31 -3.74 0.90 4.38
C LEU A 31 -4.13 1.62 5.67
N ALA A 32 -3.35 2.63 6.06
CA ALA A 32 -3.59 3.36 7.30
C ALA A 32 -4.87 4.21 7.23
N SER A 33 -5.43 4.60 8.38
CA SER A 33 -6.49 5.61 8.41
C SER A 33 -6.06 6.90 7.71
N GLY A 34 -6.95 7.52 6.95
CA GLY A 34 -6.60 8.73 6.22
C GLY A 34 -7.63 9.17 5.20
N GLU A 35 -7.25 10.20 4.44
CA GLU A 35 -8.02 10.73 3.34
C GLU A 35 -7.40 10.25 2.02
N TYR A 36 -8.21 9.71 1.14
CA TYR A 36 -7.76 9.06 -0.08
C TYR A 36 -8.52 9.54 -1.32
N LEU A 37 -7.81 9.61 -2.45
CA LEU A 37 -8.38 9.90 -3.77
C LEU A 37 -8.79 8.59 -4.45
N GLY A 38 -10.06 8.48 -4.83
CA GLY A 38 -10.56 7.33 -5.59
C GLY A 38 -10.61 6.01 -4.81
N GLU A 39 -10.95 4.93 -5.51
CA GLU A 39 -11.03 3.60 -4.89
C GLU A 39 -9.66 3.11 -4.38
N GLN A 40 -9.62 2.65 -3.13
CA GLN A 40 -8.43 2.06 -2.52
C GLN A 40 -8.54 0.54 -2.40
N THR A 41 -7.40 -0.13 -2.56
CA THR A 41 -7.28 -1.57 -2.32
C THR A 41 -6.68 -1.82 -0.94
N VAL A 42 -7.43 -2.48 -0.05
CA VAL A 42 -6.98 -2.82 1.31
C VAL A 42 -6.81 -4.34 1.44
N VAL A 43 -5.63 -4.76 1.84
CA VAL A 43 -5.28 -6.15 2.16
C VAL A 43 -5.30 -6.31 3.67
N LEU A 44 -5.98 -7.35 4.13
CA LEU A 44 -5.92 -7.79 5.52
C LEU A 44 -5.00 -8.99 5.63
N SER A 45 -4.14 -9.01 6.64
CA SER A 45 -3.23 -10.14 6.84
C SER A 45 -3.05 -10.48 8.32
N ASN A 46 -2.52 -11.67 8.58
CA ASN A 46 -2.13 -12.11 9.91
C ASN A 46 -0.92 -13.04 9.75
N GLU A 47 0.28 -12.54 10.06
CA GLU A 47 1.55 -13.24 9.80
C GLU A 47 1.66 -14.56 10.57
N GLU A 48 0.98 -14.68 11.71
CA GLU A 48 1.03 -15.88 12.55
C GLU A 48 -0.24 -16.74 12.47
N GLY A 49 -1.13 -16.50 11.50
CA GLY A 49 -2.41 -17.20 11.40
C GLY A 49 -2.27 -18.70 11.12
N GLY A 50 -2.71 -19.54 12.07
CA GLY A 50 -2.86 -20.97 11.82
C GLY A 50 -4.02 -21.28 10.87
N VAL A 51 -3.99 -22.46 10.25
CA VAL A 51 -5.02 -22.97 9.29
C VAL A 51 -6.46 -22.91 9.84
N THR A 52 -6.63 -22.80 11.16
CA THR A 52 -7.93 -22.78 11.86
C THR A 52 -8.44 -21.37 12.18
N THR A 53 -7.80 -20.33 11.64
CA THR A 53 -8.12 -18.93 11.92
C THR A 53 -8.57 -18.21 10.66
N ARG A 54 -9.53 -17.29 10.79
CA ARG A 54 -10.05 -16.46 9.69
C ARG A 54 -10.13 -15.02 10.13
N ILE A 55 -9.89 -14.09 9.21
CA ILE A 55 -10.08 -12.66 9.46
C ILE A 55 -11.53 -12.31 9.12
N TYR A 56 -12.22 -11.65 10.05
CA TYR A 56 -13.56 -11.12 9.85
C TYR A 56 -13.54 -9.61 10.01
N TYR A 57 -14.37 -8.91 9.24
CA TYR A 57 -14.37 -7.45 9.20
C TYR A 57 -15.76 -6.83 9.05
N THR A 58 -15.82 -5.54 9.32
CA THR A 58 -16.98 -4.65 9.16
C THR A 58 -16.49 -3.32 8.60
N LEU A 59 -17.34 -2.59 7.89
CA LEU A 59 -17.01 -1.30 7.28
C LEU A 59 -17.79 -0.12 7.88
N ASP A 60 -18.67 -0.41 8.83
CA ASP A 60 -19.56 0.54 9.51
C ASP A 60 -19.07 0.88 10.93
N GLY A 61 -17.91 0.38 11.35
CA GLY A 61 -17.35 0.57 12.68
C GLY A 61 -17.93 -0.33 13.78
N SER A 62 -18.81 -1.28 13.45
CA SER A 62 -19.26 -2.30 14.41
C SER A 62 -18.15 -3.33 14.69
N ASP A 63 -18.12 -3.95 15.87
CA ASP A 63 -17.07 -4.92 16.19
C ASP A 63 -17.25 -6.23 15.39
N PRO A 64 -16.20 -6.75 14.71
CA PRO A 64 -16.32 -7.96 13.90
C PRO A 64 -16.56 -9.20 14.74
N THR A 65 -17.42 -10.08 14.24
CA THR A 65 -17.74 -11.39 14.83
C THR A 65 -17.63 -12.47 13.77
N LYS A 66 -17.87 -13.75 14.13
CA LYS A 66 -17.91 -14.85 13.14
C LYS A 66 -19.08 -14.74 12.15
N GLU A 67 -20.07 -13.92 12.46
CA GLU A 67 -21.21 -13.63 11.58
C GLU A 67 -20.96 -12.43 10.66
N SER A 68 -19.84 -11.71 10.86
CA SER A 68 -19.42 -10.60 10.01
C SER A 68 -18.83 -11.12 8.68
N MET A 69 -18.48 -10.20 7.79
CA MET A 69 -17.89 -10.57 6.50
C MET A 69 -16.52 -11.23 6.71
N GLN A 70 -16.31 -12.41 6.13
CA GLN A 70 -15.02 -13.09 6.16
C GLN A 70 -14.13 -12.51 5.05
N TYR A 71 -12.89 -12.17 5.38
CA TYR A 71 -11.90 -11.74 4.40
C TYR A 71 -11.38 -12.91 3.56
N ASP A 72 -11.21 -12.66 2.26
CA ASP A 72 -10.60 -13.57 1.29
C ASP A 72 -9.29 -12.97 0.76
N PRO A 73 -8.11 -13.57 1.04
CA PRO A 73 -6.83 -13.08 0.54
C PRO A 73 -6.72 -13.03 -0.99
N GLU A 74 -7.53 -13.79 -1.73
CA GLU A 74 -7.56 -13.73 -3.20
C GLU A 74 -8.35 -12.53 -3.73
N THR A 75 -9.18 -11.92 -2.88
CA THR A 75 -10.04 -10.78 -3.22
C THR A 75 -9.86 -9.65 -2.21
N PRO A 76 -8.82 -8.80 -2.37
CA PRO A 76 -8.62 -7.63 -1.51
C PRO A 76 -9.84 -6.72 -1.43
N LEU A 77 -9.98 -6.00 -0.31
CA LEU A 77 -11.11 -5.09 -0.10
C LEU A 77 -10.99 -3.88 -1.01
N LYS A 78 -12.10 -3.50 -1.64
CA LYS A 78 -12.22 -2.30 -2.46
C LYS A 78 -13.01 -1.24 -1.70
N ILE A 79 -12.33 -0.19 -1.26
CA ILE A 79 -12.92 0.90 -0.47
C ILE A 79 -13.08 2.11 -1.39
N ASN A 80 -14.32 2.38 -1.81
CA ASN A 80 -14.67 3.50 -2.69
C ASN A 80 -15.70 4.47 -2.07
N PHE A 81 -15.85 4.41 -0.75
CA PHE A 81 -16.71 5.28 0.06
C PHE A 81 -16.11 5.47 1.46
N ASP A 82 -16.56 6.49 2.17
CA ASP A 82 -16.18 6.73 3.57
C ASP A 82 -16.52 5.50 4.43
N ALA A 83 -15.51 4.88 5.02
CA ALA A 83 -15.66 3.61 5.71
C ALA A 83 -14.91 3.60 7.04
N HIS A 84 -15.51 2.95 8.03
CA HIS A 84 -14.86 2.66 9.30
C HIS A 84 -14.60 1.15 9.36
N LEU A 85 -13.41 0.76 8.87
CA LEU A 85 -12.99 -0.63 8.81
C LEU A 85 -12.57 -1.10 10.19
N LYS A 86 -13.21 -2.17 10.67
CA LYS A 86 -12.70 -2.96 11.80
C LYS A 86 -12.48 -4.39 11.37
N ALA A 87 -11.37 -4.99 11.79
CA ALA A 87 -11.03 -6.36 11.47
C ALA A 87 -10.47 -7.11 12.69
N ALA A 88 -10.73 -8.41 12.77
CA ALA A 88 -10.12 -9.26 13.78
C ALA A 88 -9.92 -10.68 13.25
N THR A 89 -8.79 -11.28 13.61
CA THR A 89 -8.55 -12.72 13.40
C THR A 89 -9.31 -13.51 14.47
N ILE A 90 -10.21 -14.39 14.04
CA ILE A 90 -11.06 -15.21 14.92
C ILE A 90 -10.87 -16.69 14.60
N GLY A 91 -10.50 -17.47 15.61
CA GLY A 91 -10.46 -18.93 15.58
C GLY A 91 -11.60 -19.56 16.40
N SER A 92 -11.57 -20.88 16.56
CA SER A 92 -12.62 -21.60 17.30
C SER A 92 -12.78 -21.12 18.75
N ASN A 93 -11.68 -20.96 19.48
CA ASN A 93 -11.66 -20.64 20.93
C ASN A 93 -10.83 -19.38 21.26
N LYS A 94 -10.38 -18.63 20.26
CA LYS A 94 -9.51 -17.46 20.42
C LYS A 94 -9.90 -16.37 19.44
N ARG A 95 -9.70 -15.12 19.83
CA ARG A 95 -9.91 -13.92 19.03
C ARG A 95 -8.73 -12.97 19.28
N GLY A 96 -8.17 -12.43 18.21
CA GLY A 96 -7.17 -11.37 18.27
C GLY A 96 -7.77 -10.02 18.65
N PRO A 97 -6.93 -9.01 18.90
CA PRO A 97 -7.41 -7.64 19.07
C PRO A 97 -8.15 -7.17 17.80
N ILE A 98 -9.00 -6.16 17.97
CA ILE A 98 -9.63 -5.48 16.84
C ILE A 98 -8.62 -4.49 16.27
N ALA A 99 -8.25 -4.67 15.01
CA ALA A 99 -7.60 -3.65 14.21
C ALA A 99 -8.66 -2.72 13.61
N GLU A 100 -8.33 -1.44 13.46
CA GLU A 100 -9.28 -0.39 13.08
C GLU A 100 -8.61 0.61 12.15
N ALA A 101 -9.32 1.02 11.09
CA ALA A 101 -8.92 2.06 10.17
C ALA A 101 -10.12 2.90 9.72
N GLU A 102 -9.96 4.22 9.66
CA GLU A 102 -10.99 5.16 9.21
C GLU A 102 -10.57 5.77 7.87
N TYR A 103 -11.43 5.65 6.87
CA TYR A 103 -11.20 6.12 5.52
C TYR A 103 -12.19 7.21 5.15
N LYS A 104 -11.67 8.33 4.64
CA LYS A 104 -12.45 9.29 3.88
C LYS A 104 -12.06 9.23 2.43
N ILE A 105 -13.00 8.92 1.56
CA ILE A 105 -12.75 8.75 0.13
C ILE A 105 -13.29 9.96 -0.59
N THR A 106 -12.39 10.72 -1.23
CA THR A 106 -12.76 11.72 -2.22
C THR A 106 -12.87 11.01 -3.57
N PRO A 107 -14.09 10.84 -4.13
CA PRO A 107 -14.23 10.18 -5.41
C PRO A 107 -13.55 11.01 -6.48
N ILE A 108 -12.70 10.37 -7.29
CA ILE A 108 -12.24 10.97 -8.53
C ILE A 108 -13.44 10.92 -9.47
N LYS A 109 -14.18 12.03 -9.56
CA LYS A 109 -15.15 12.19 -10.64
C LYS A 109 -14.39 11.99 -11.95
N GLN A 110 -15.02 11.32 -12.91
CA GLN A 110 -14.58 11.27 -14.30
C GLN A 110 -14.57 12.71 -14.86
N VAL A 111 -13.60 13.51 -14.45
CA VAL A 111 -13.19 14.69 -15.20
C VAL A 111 -12.77 14.12 -16.56
N GLU A 112 -13.53 14.51 -17.58
CA GLU A 112 -13.17 14.22 -18.96
C GLU A 112 -11.77 14.75 -19.17
N LEU A 113 -10.85 13.84 -19.49
CA LEU A 113 -9.48 14.23 -19.82
C LEU A 113 -9.52 15.21 -21.00
N THR A 114 -8.58 16.15 -21.04
CA THR A 114 -8.34 16.92 -22.26
C THR A 114 -7.82 16.00 -23.37
N ASP A 115 -7.80 16.49 -24.62
CA ASP A 115 -7.17 15.73 -25.71
C ASP A 115 -5.68 15.45 -25.43
N GLU A 116 -4.99 16.42 -24.83
CA GLU A 116 -3.58 16.31 -24.43
C GLU A 116 -3.39 15.28 -23.33
N GLU A 117 -4.22 15.30 -22.27
CA GLU A 117 -4.17 14.31 -21.20
C GLU A 117 -4.49 12.90 -21.69
N ARG A 118 -5.42 12.74 -22.64
CA ARG A 118 -5.70 11.45 -23.27
C ARG A 118 -4.50 10.92 -24.04
N VAL A 119 -3.87 11.77 -24.84
CA VAL A 119 -2.67 11.41 -25.61
C VAL A 119 -1.54 11.05 -24.65
N PHE A 120 -1.29 11.88 -23.64
CA PHE A 120 -0.28 11.65 -22.62
C PHE A 120 -0.50 10.33 -21.88
N LEU A 121 -1.72 10.07 -21.40
CA LEU A 121 -2.06 8.84 -20.70
C LEU A 121 -1.89 7.61 -21.59
N SER A 122 -2.22 7.72 -22.88
CA SER A 122 -1.99 6.64 -23.84
C SER A 122 -0.50 6.31 -24.01
N ILE A 123 0.39 7.30 -23.90
CA ILE A 123 1.84 7.11 -23.99
C ILE A 123 2.40 6.58 -22.66
N LEU A 124 1.84 7.03 -21.53
CA LEU A 124 2.24 6.65 -20.18
C LEU A 124 1.75 5.28 -19.73
N THR A 125 0.75 4.71 -20.41
CA THR A 125 0.21 3.42 -20.02
C THR A 125 1.25 2.34 -20.22
N GLY A 126 1.59 1.61 -19.15
CA GLY A 126 2.77 0.76 -19.16
C GLY A 126 3.21 0.21 -17.82
N THR A 127 4.11 -0.77 -17.87
CA THR A 127 4.89 -1.18 -16.70
C THR A 127 6.31 -0.65 -16.81
N TYR A 128 6.78 -0.05 -15.73
CA TYR A 128 8.06 0.64 -15.61
C TYR A 128 8.83 0.07 -14.43
N GLN A 129 10.15 -0.09 -14.57
CA GLN A 129 11.00 -0.62 -13.52
C GLN A 129 12.19 0.29 -13.23
N SER A 130 12.49 0.47 -11.94
CA SER A 130 13.73 1.04 -11.43
C SER A 130 14.22 0.15 -10.28
N ASP A 131 15.44 -0.38 -10.40
CA ASP A 131 15.99 -1.38 -9.48
C ASP A 131 15.03 -2.57 -9.26
N THR A 132 14.49 -2.72 -8.06
CA THR A 132 13.50 -3.76 -7.69
C THR A 132 12.07 -3.27 -7.71
N ALA A 133 11.85 -1.96 -7.83
CA ALA A 133 10.52 -1.37 -7.82
C ALA A 133 9.90 -1.43 -9.22
N THR A 134 8.63 -1.78 -9.27
CA THR A 134 7.81 -1.76 -10.48
C THR A 134 6.63 -0.82 -10.29
N VAL A 135 6.36 -0.02 -11.32
CA VAL A 135 5.22 0.89 -11.38
C VAL A 135 4.42 0.54 -12.63
N THR A 136 3.16 0.15 -12.46
CA THR A 136 2.24 -0.10 -13.57
C THR A 136 1.21 1.02 -13.59
N ILE A 137 1.12 1.75 -14.71
CA ILE A 137 0.15 2.81 -14.94
C ILE A 137 -0.82 2.31 -16.01
N ALA A 138 -2.11 2.33 -15.70
CA ALA A 138 -3.15 1.82 -16.59
C ALA A 138 -4.00 2.97 -17.18
N SER A 139 -4.62 2.68 -18.33
CA SER A 139 -5.47 3.62 -19.06
C SER A 139 -6.75 4.03 -18.32
N ASP A 140 -7.15 3.29 -17.28
CA ASP A 140 -8.27 3.63 -16.39
C ASP A 140 -7.88 4.59 -15.26
N ARG A 141 -6.66 5.13 -15.30
CA ARG A 141 -6.05 6.00 -14.28
C ARG A 141 -5.81 5.30 -12.94
N THR A 142 -5.55 4.00 -12.97
CA THR A 142 -4.98 3.30 -11.83
C THR A 142 -3.46 3.25 -11.92
N ILE A 143 -2.81 3.46 -10.78
CA ILE A 143 -1.37 3.26 -10.60
C ILE A 143 -1.17 2.14 -9.59
N THR A 144 -0.31 1.19 -9.94
CA THR A 144 0.13 0.11 -9.07
C THR A 144 1.61 0.26 -8.82
N ILE A 145 1.98 0.49 -7.56
CA ILE A 145 3.36 0.60 -7.12
C ILE A 145 3.70 -0.68 -6.35
N ASN A 146 4.77 -1.36 -6.76
CA ASN A 146 5.30 -2.52 -6.07
C ASN A 146 6.78 -2.26 -5.78
N ASP A 147 7.11 -2.02 -4.51
CA ASP A 147 8.48 -1.74 -4.05
C ASP A 147 9.32 -3.02 -3.80
N GLY A 148 8.76 -4.18 -4.10
CA GLY A 148 9.35 -5.50 -3.83
C GLY A 148 8.89 -6.15 -2.52
N ASN A 149 8.33 -5.38 -1.59
CA ASN A 149 7.80 -5.85 -0.30
C ASN A 149 6.30 -5.60 -0.16
N LYS A 150 5.80 -4.49 -0.73
CA LYS A 150 4.41 -4.06 -0.66
C LYS A 150 3.92 -3.65 -2.04
N LYS A 151 2.68 -4.02 -2.32
CA LYS A 151 1.94 -3.59 -3.51
C LYS A 151 0.83 -2.66 -3.07
N HIS A 152 0.78 -1.47 -3.67
CA HIS A 152 -0.29 -0.50 -3.50
C HIS A 152 -0.93 -0.22 -4.85
N THR A 153 -2.26 -0.23 -4.91
CA THR A 153 -3.01 0.15 -6.11
C THR A 153 -4.03 1.21 -5.73
N THR A 154 -3.96 2.35 -6.41
CA THR A 154 -4.80 3.51 -6.18
C THR A 154 -5.10 4.21 -7.51
N GLU A 155 -6.08 5.10 -7.50
CA GLU A 155 -6.37 5.96 -8.64
C GLU A 155 -5.54 7.24 -8.59
N PHE A 156 -5.30 7.86 -9.74
CA PHE A 156 -4.60 9.14 -9.84
C PHE A 156 -5.38 10.20 -10.63
N LEU A 157 -5.13 11.46 -10.28
CA LEU A 157 -5.41 12.61 -11.12
C LEU A 157 -4.23 12.86 -12.06
N LEU A 158 -4.52 13.24 -13.30
CA LEU A 158 -3.52 13.59 -14.30
C LEU A 158 -3.68 15.05 -14.65
N GLU A 159 -2.58 15.79 -14.66
CA GLU A 159 -2.50 17.14 -15.19
C GLU A 159 -1.39 17.21 -16.24
N VAL A 160 -1.70 17.72 -17.43
CA VAL A 160 -0.72 17.93 -18.51
C VAL A 160 -0.67 19.44 -18.82
N PRO A 161 0.49 20.10 -18.70
CA PRO A 161 0.61 21.49 -19.10
C PRO A 161 0.41 21.65 -20.61
N GLU A 162 -0.37 22.66 -21.03
CA GLU A 162 -0.68 22.93 -22.45
C GLU A 162 0.57 23.05 -23.33
N ASP A 163 1.63 23.67 -22.80
CA ASP A 163 2.88 23.90 -23.54
C ASP A 163 3.90 22.73 -23.44
N SER A 164 3.48 21.56 -22.92
CA SER A 164 4.39 20.43 -22.69
C SER A 164 4.68 19.57 -23.91
N ASP A 165 3.99 19.79 -25.04
CA ASP A 165 4.04 18.93 -26.24
C ASP A 165 3.73 17.45 -25.90
N ASN A 166 2.87 17.21 -24.90
CA ASN A 166 2.56 15.89 -24.33
C ASN A 166 3.80 15.12 -23.82
N LYS A 167 4.88 15.82 -23.47
CA LYS A 167 6.09 15.19 -22.92
C LYS A 167 6.17 15.23 -21.41
N LYS A 168 5.39 16.10 -20.75
CA LYS A 168 5.42 16.28 -19.30
C LYS A 168 4.02 16.20 -18.72
N GLY A 169 3.91 15.60 -17.55
CA GLY A 169 2.66 15.54 -16.82
C GLY A 169 2.90 15.32 -15.34
N THR A 170 1.88 15.59 -14.55
CA THR A 170 1.88 15.37 -13.10
C THR A 170 0.81 14.34 -12.78
N LEU A 171 1.20 13.30 -12.03
CA LEU A 171 0.27 12.36 -11.42
C LEU A 171 0.10 12.70 -9.95
N THR A 172 -1.15 12.84 -9.50
CA THR A 172 -1.47 13.06 -8.09
C THR A 172 -2.31 11.92 -7.55
N PHE A 173 -1.87 11.27 -6.48
CA PHE A 173 -2.55 10.11 -5.88
C PHE A 173 -2.30 10.02 -4.38
N SER A 174 -2.97 9.10 -3.70
CA SER A 174 -2.81 8.90 -2.25
C SER A 174 -1.82 7.76 -1.94
N GLY A 175 -0.82 8.05 -1.10
CA GLY A 175 0.12 7.07 -0.55
C GLY A 175 -0.53 6.15 0.49
N LEU A 176 0.18 5.11 0.92
CA LEU A 176 -0.33 4.10 1.88
C LEU A 176 -0.69 4.64 3.28
N ASP A 177 -0.23 5.86 3.58
CA ASP A 177 -0.44 6.59 4.83
C ASP A 177 -1.49 7.71 4.70
N GLY A 178 -2.17 7.79 3.55
CA GLY A 178 -3.13 8.86 3.24
C GLY A 178 -2.48 10.19 2.85
N SER A 179 -1.15 10.25 2.73
CA SER A 179 -0.49 11.45 2.22
C SER A 179 -0.74 11.64 0.72
N SER A 180 -0.88 12.89 0.29
CA SER A 180 -0.90 13.22 -1.14
C SER A 180 0.50 13.06 -1.73
N GLN A 181 0.59 12.35 -2.84
CA GLN A 181 1.81 12.09 -3.59
C GLN A 181 1.70 12.75 -4.96
N GLU A 182 2.77 13.43 -5.38
CA GLU A 182 2.86 14.10 -6.67
C GLU A 182 4.09 13.62 -7.44
N TYR A 183 3.86 13.08 -8.62
CA TYR A 183 4.88 12.46 -9.46
C TYR A 183 4.96 13.21 -10.78
N HIS A 184 6.07 13.91 -11.00
CA HIS A 184 6.38 14.58 -12.26
C HIS A 184 6.97 13.59 -13.23
N ILE A 185 6.34 13.46 -14.38
CA ILE A 185 6.72 12.55 -15.45
C ILE A 185 7.34 13.36 -16.59
N ASP A 186 8.47 12.91 -17.11
CA ASP A 186 9.12 13.46 -18.30
C ASP A 186 9.47 12.35 -19.30
N PHE A 187 8.95 12.48 -20.52
CA PHE A 187 9.20 11.58 -21.65
C PHE A 187 10.42 11.96 -22.50
N ASP A 188 11.18 12.99 -22.13
CA ASP A 188 12.44 13.37 -22.78
C ASP A 188 13.69 13.03 -21.92
N PRO A 189 13.83 11.80 -21.38
CA PRO A 189 14.99 11.46 -20.56
C PRO A 189 16.23 11.21 -21.41
N PRO A 190 17.43 11.31 -20.82
CA PRO A 190 18.66 10.84 -21.45
C PRO A 190 18.70 9.29 -21.49
N GLY A 191 18.16 8.68 -22.54
CA GLY A 191 18.23 7.23 -22.80
C GLY A 191 17.08 6.69 -23.65
N ASP A 192 17.30 5.58 -24.36
CA ASP A 192 16.25 4.94 -25.17
C ASP A 192 15.28 4.16 -24.27
N ASN A 193 13.97 4.25 -24.56
CA ASN A 193 12.91 3.45 -23.93
C ASN A 193 12.79 3.61 -22.40
N ALA A 194 13.08 4.82 -21.90
CA ALA A 194 12.93 5.19 -20.50
C ALA A 194 11.94 6.35 -20.33
N ILE A 195 11.44 6.51 -19.11
CA ILE A 195 10.78 7.73 -18.64
C ILE A 195 11.53 8.25 -17.41
N ASP A 196 11.47 9.54 -17.16
CA ASP A 196 11.89 10.11 -15.88
C ASP A 196 10.67 10.33 -14.99
N ILE A 197 10.75 9.87 -13.74
CA ILE A 197 9.76 10.10 -12.69
C ILE A 197 10.48 10.76 -11.53
N ASN A 198 10.15 12.02 -11.23
CA ASN A 198 10.76 12.79 -10.14
C ASN A 198 12.31 12.80 -10.16
N GLY A 199 12.91 12.86 -11.36
CA GLY A 199 14.37 12.84 -11.56
C GLY A 199 15.01 11.46 -11.53
N THR A 200 14.21 10.39 -11.46
CA THR A 200 14.68 8.99 -11.49
C THR A 200 14.27 8.34 -12.80
N SER A 201 15.22 7.69 -13.49
CA SER A 201 14.95 6.99 -14.74
C SER A 201 14.34 5.62 -14.50
N TYR A 202 13.23 5.34 -15.18
CA TYR A 202 12.57 4.04 -15.21
C TYR A 202 12.62 3.45 -16.61
N THR A 203 12.89 2.15 -16.71
CA THR A 203 12.89 1.42 -17.99
C THR A 203 11.49 0.88 -18.28
N TYR A 204 10.99 1.10 -19.49
CA TYR A 204 9.70 0.55 -19.93
C TYR A 204 9.82 -0.95 -20.25
N LEU A 205 8.97 -1.75 -19.60
CA LEU A 205 8.93 -3.21 -19.75
C LEU A 205 7.86 -3.70 -20.73
N GLY A 206 6.90 -2.85 -21.10
CA GLY A 206 5.75 -3.23 -21.93
C GLY A 206 4.43 -3.17 -21.18
N TYR A 207 3.40 -3.70 -21.85
CA TYR A 207 2.05 -3.92 -21.34
C TYR A 207 1.77 -5.43 -21.28
#